data_AF-A0A0L7LD41-F1
#
_entry.id   AF-A0A0L7LD41-F1
#
_cell.length_a   1.000
_cell.length_b   1.000
_cell.length_c   1.000
_cell.angle_alpha   90.00
_cell.angle_beta   90.00
_cell.angle_gamma   90.00
#
_symmetry.space_group_name_H-M   'P 1'
#
loop_
_entity.id
_entity.type
_entity.pdbx_description
1 polymer ?
#
loop_
_entity_poly.entity_id
_entity_poly.type
_entity_poly.pdbx_seq_one_letter_code
_entity_poly.pdbx_strand_id
1 'polypeptide(L)' 'MPGIIDADYWRTQEFRETMILQIEDVIEQSGMTVVRSGSELENHVFMKAKSKEDYMNMVLKIILHVQEMGTGTAGQ' A
#
# COMPACT_ATOMS: atom_id res chain seq x y z
N MET A 1 -10.68 -7.34 30.43
CA MET A 1 -11.39 -8.03 29.33
C MET A 1 -10.86 -7.48 28.02
N PRO A 2 -10.20 -8.25 27.13
CA PRO A 2 -9.82 -7.75 25.81
C PRO A 2 -11.00 -7.99 24.86
N GLY A 3 -11.90 -7.02 24.78
CA GLY A 3 -13.02 -7.05 23.84
C GLY A 3 -12.62 -6.43 22.51
N ILE A 4 -12.55 -7.23 21.45
CA ILE A 4 -12.84 -6.82 20.06
C ILE A 4 -12.11 -5.53 19.60
N ILE A 5 -10.77 -5.53 19.50
CA ILE A 5 -9.99 -4.35 19.07
C ILE A 5 -9.11 -4.66 17.85
N ASP A 6 -9.65 -5.13 16.73
CA ASP A 6 -8.77 -5.32 15.53
C ASP A 6 -9.43 -5.07 14.18
N ALA A 7 -10.77 -4.94 14.13
CA ALA A 7 -11.48 -4.75 12.87
C ALA A 7 -11.38 -3.31 12.35
N ASP A 8 -11.17 -2.32 13.21
CA ASP A 8 -11.07 -0.90 12.83
C ASP A 8 -9.64 -0.33 12.95
N TYR A 9 -8.69 -1.11 13.50
CA TYR A 9 -7.30 -0.68 13.65
C TYR A 9 -6.67 -0.23 12.31
N TRP A 10 -7.12 -0.78 11.19
CA TRP A 10 -6.63 -0.41 9.86
C TRP A 10 -6.98 1.03 9.43
N ARG A 11 -7.97 1.67 10.08
CA ARG A 11 -8.33 3.06 9.82
C ARG A 11 -7.52 4.06 10.65
N THR A 12 -6.77 3.58 11.63
CA THR A 12 -5.91 4.42 12.44
C THR A 12 -4.76 4.99 11.61
N GLN A 13 -4.29 6.17 11.99
CA GLN A 13 -3.17 6.81 11.31
C GLN A 13 -1.90 5.95 11.41
N GLU A 14 -1.62 5.37 12.58
CA GLU A 14 -0.46 4.49 12.79
C GLU A 14 -0.42 3.30 11.82
N PHE A 15 -1.56 2.63 11.61
CA PHE A 15 -1.63 1.52 10.66
C PHE A 15 -1.42 2.01 9.22
N ARG A 16 -2.07 3.11 8.85
CA ARG A 16 -1.94 3.70 7.51
C ARG A 16 -0.50 4.12 7.23
N GLU A 17 0.17 4.77 8.17
CA GLU A 17 1.58 5.13 8.06
C GLU A 17 2.46 3.91 7.83
N THR A 18 2.20 2.82 8.55
CA THR A 18 2.92 1.55 8.32
C THR A 18 2.73 1.04 6.89
N MET A 19 1.53 1.18 6.32
CA MET A 19 1.22 0.73 4.96
C MET A 19 1.82 1.66 3.89
N ILE A 20 1.82 2.97 4.15
CA ILE A 20 2.50 3.97 3.32
C ILE A 20 3.98 3.61 3.21
N LEU A 21 4.65 3.38 4.34
CA LEU A 21 6.06 3.00 4.37
C LEU A 21 6.34 1.73 3.57
N GLN A 22 5.47 0.71 3.65
CA GLN A 22 5.64 -0.50 2.83
C GLN A 22 5.49 -0.25 1.34
N ILE A 23 4.59 0.65 0.93
CA ILE A 23 4.46 1.03 -0.48
C ILE A 23 5.71 1.80 -0.94
N GLU A 24 6.19 2.75 -0.13
CA GLU A 24 7.39 3.53 -0.46
C GLU A 24 8.65 2.66 -0.56
N ASP A 25 8.85 1.76 0.39
CA ASP A 25 9.95 0.79 0.39
C ASP A 25 9.97 -0.05 -0.91
N VAL A 26 8.80 -0.45 -1.39
CA VAL A 26 8.67 -1.22 -2.64
C VAL A 26 8.94 -0.36 -3.87
N ILE A 27 8.50 0.90 -3.88
CA ILE A 27 8.78 1.85 -4.96
C ILE A 27 10.29 2.12 -5.05
N GLU A 28 10.94 2.36 -3.92
CA GLU A 28 12.38 2.57 -3.85
C GLU A 28 13.17 1.34 -4.33
N GLN A 29 12.77 0.13 -3.90
CA GLN A 29 13.37 -1.12 -4.36
C GLN A 29 13.15 -1.38 -5.86
N SER A 30 11.98 -1.01 -6.36
CA SER A 30 11.61 -1.14 -7.76
C SER A 30 12.42 -0.19 -8.65
N GLY A 31 12.95 0.91 -8.10
CA GLY A 31 13.68 1.93 -8.87
C GLY A 31 12.78 2.71 -9.84
N MET A 32 11.47 2.55 -9.72
CA MET A 32 10.51 3.32 -10.51
C MET A 32 10.47 4.77 -10.02
N THR A 33 10.63 5.71 -10.94
CA THR A 33 10.20 7.09 -10.72
C THR A 33 8.68 7.14 -10.78
N VAL A 34 7.99 6.68 -9.73
CA VAL A 34 6.53 6.75 -9.65
C VAL A 34 6.12 8.21 -9.52
N VAL A 35 5.17 8.65 -10.35
CA VAL A 35 4.62 10.02 -10.36
C VAL A 35 3.84 10.35 -9.07
N ARG A 36 3.51 9.35 -8.26
CA ARG A 36 2.72 9.43 -7.02
C ARG A 36 3.49 8.85 -5.84
N SER A 37 3.49 9.53 -4.69
CA SER A 37 4.13 9.05 -3.46
C SER A 37 3.32 7.92 -2.81
N GLY A 38 3.94 7.11 -1.93
CA GLY A 38 3.25 6.01 -1.24
C GLY A 38 2.04 6.51 -0.44
N SER A 39 2.13 7.71 0.12
CA SER A 39 1.03 8.42 0.79
C SER A 39 -0.18 8.67 -0.11
N GLU A 40 0.03 9.07 -1.37
CA GLU A 40 -1.06 9.31 -2.32
C GLU A 40 -1.70 7.99 -2.77
N LEU A 41 -0.88 6.98 -3.03
CA LEU A 41 -1.33 5.65 -3.41
C LEU A 41 -2.17 5.01 -2.30
N GLU A 42 -1.68 5.06 -1.06
CA GLU A 42 -2.39 4.56 0.11
C GLU A 42 -3.69 5.31 0.35
N ASN A 43 -3.67 6.65 0.28
CA ASN A 43 -4.87 7.45 0.52
C ASN A 43 -5.98 7.13 -0.49
N HIS A 44 -5.62 6.88 -1.75
CA HIS A 44 -6.58 6.44 -2.76
C HIS A 44 -7.17 5.07 -2.45
N VAL A 45 -6.36 4.13 -1.95
CA VAL A 45 -6.83 2.82 -1.48
C VAL A 45 -7.74 2.99 -0.27
N PHE A 46 -7.36 3.79 0.71
CA PHE A 46 -8.13 4.08 1.92
C PHE A 46 -9.53 4.63 1.59
N MET A 47 -9.61 5.58 0.66
CA MET A 47 -10.90 6.15 0.24
C MET A 47 -11.80 5.15 -0.49
N LYS A 48 -11.22 4.17 -1.18
CA LYS A 48 -11.96 3.18 -1.96
C LYS A 48 -12.34 1.94 -1.13
N ALA A 49 -11.51 1.60 -0.16
CA ALA A 49 -11.65 0.41 0.64
C ALA A 49 -12.86 0.48 1.58
N LYS A 50 -13.71 -0.55 1.51
CA LYS A 50 -14.88 -0.66 2.40
C LYS A 50 -14.58 -1.42 3.69
N SER A 51 -13.55 -2.26 3.65
CA SER A 51 -13.14 -3.17 4.73
C SER A 51 -11.63 -3.34 4.75
N LYS A 52 -11.08 -3.78 5.88
CA LYS A 52 -9.66 -4.13 6.03
C LYS A 52 -9.15 -5.06 4.94
N GLU A 53 -9.91 -6.11 4.61
CA GLU A 53 -9.53 -7.05 3.55
C GLU A 53 -9.42 -6.38 2.18
N ASP A 54 -10.35 -5.48 1.86
CA ASP A 54 -10.36 -4.77 0.58
C ASP A 54 -9.18 -3.79 0.48
N TYR A 55 -8.90 -3.08 1.59
CA TYR A 55 -7.72 -2.23 1.74
C TYR A 55 -6.43 -3.00 1.51
N MET A 56 -6.24 -4.11 2.24
CA MET A 56 -5.04 -4.94 2.13
C MET A 56 -4.89 -5.53 0.73
N ASN A 57 -5.98 -6.02 0.12
CA ASN A 57 -5.95 -6.53 -1.25
C ASN A 57 -5.53 -5.45 -2.27
N MET A 58 -5.97 -4.21 -2.10
CA MET A 58 -5.56 -3.12 -2.99
C MET A 58 -4.11 -2.70 -2.77
N VAL A 59 -3.66 -2.58 -1.51
CA VAL A 59 -2.24 -2.30 -1.19
C VAL A 59 -1.33 -3.37 -1.80
N LEU A 60 -1.69 -4.65 -1.62
CA LEU A 60 -0.95 -5.77 -2.21
C LEU A 60 -0.87 -5.68 -3.74
N LYS A 61 -1.98 -5.31 -4.41
CA LYS A 61 -1.99 -5.09 -5.86
C LYS A 61 -1.05 -3.95 -6.28
N ILE A 62 -1.00 -2.85 -5.52
CA ILE A 62 -0.08 -1.74 -5.79
C ILE A 62 1.36 -2.20 -5.65
N ILE A 63 1.70 -2.88 -4.56
CA ILE A 63 3.03 -3.43 -4.31
C ILE A 63 3.47 -4.34 -5.47
N LEU A 64 2.65 -5.32 -5.83
CA LEU A 64 2.95 -6.24 -6.94
C LEU A 64 3.13 -5.49 -8.27
N HIS A 65 2.23 -4.54 -8.56
CA HIS A 65 2.29 -3.78 -9.80
C HIS A 65 3.55 -2.90 -9.88
N VAL A 66 3.93 -2.26 -8.79
CA VAL A 66 5.15 -1.45 -8.68
C VAL A 66 6.38 -2.33 -8.87
N GLN A 67 6.42 -3.52 -8.27
CA GLN A 67 7.54 -4.46 -8.47
C GLN A 67 7.62 -4.91 -9.93
N GLU A 68 6.51 -5.33 -10.53
CA GLU A 68 6.47 -5.74 -11.94
C GLU A 68 6.93 -4.62 -12.87
N MET A 69 6.46 -3.39 -12.65
CA MET A 69 6.82 -2.24 -13.47
C MET A 69 8.29 -1.82 -13.37
N GLY A 70 8.92 -1.88 -12.18
CA GLY A 70 10.36 -1.59 -12.04
C GLY A 70 11.25 -2.63 -12.69
N THR A 71 10.80 -3.89 -12.72
CA THR A 71 11.53 -4.97 -13.40
C THR A 71 11.37 -4.95 -14.93
N GLY A 72 10.44 -4.15 -15.46
CA GLY A 72 10.11 -4.06 -16.88
C GLY A 72 11.18 -3.41 -17.78
N THR A 73 12.24 -2.81 -17.22
CA THR A 73 13.36 -2.25 -18.01
C THR A 73 14.61 -3.14 -18.05
N ALA A 74 14.48 -4.43 -17.72
CA ALA A 74 15.53 -5.44 -17.91
C ALA A 74 15.06 -6.56 -18.85
N GLY A 75 14.71 -6.22 -20.10
CA GLY A 75 14.51 -7.25 -21.12
C GLY A 75 13.61 -6.88 -22.30
N GLN A 76 13.95 -5.85 -23.07
CA GLN A 76 13.68 -5.82 -24.52
C GLN A 76 14.87 -5.20 -25.24
#